data_AF-A0A7J8P3V3-F1
#
_entry.id   AF-A0A7J8P3V3-F1
#
_cell.length_a   1.000
_cell.length_b   1.000
_cell.length_c   1.000
_cell.angle_alpha   90.00
_cell.angle_beta   90.00
_cell.angle_gamma   90.00
#
_symmetry.space_group_name_H-M   'P 1'
#
loop_
_entity.id
_entity.type
_entity.pdbx_description
1 polymer ?
#
loop_
_entity_poly.entity_id
_entity_poly.type
_entity_poly.pdbx_seq_one_letter_code
_entity_poly.pdbx_strand_id
1 'polypeptide(L)'
;MANPKLGRSPSMRDRVEDTLSAHRNELVALLSRYVAQGKGILQPHTLIDELENVVGDDKAREKLSDGPFSEVLKSAQEAIILPPYVAIAIRPRPGVWEYVRVNVHELSVEQLDVSEYLRFKEALADVREDNHFLLELDFEPFNASFPRPNRSSSIGNGVQFLNRHLSSNMFRNKDSLEPLLNFLRAHKYKGHALMLNDRIQSIPRLQAALAKAEDHLAKLSSDAPYSEFEYELQGMGFERGWGDTAAHVLETMHLLLDILQAPDPSILETFLGRVPMVFNVVILSPHGYFGQANVLGLPDTGGQVVYILDQVRALENEMLLRIKRQGLDITPRILIVTRLIPDAKGTSCNQRLERVSGTEHTHILRVPFRSEHGVLRKWISRFDVWPFLETYAEDVASEIAAELQGIPDFIIGNYSDGNLVASLLAYKMGVTQ
;
A
#
# COMPACT_ATOMS: atom_id res chain seq x y z
N MET A 1 -27.26 41.26 -12.83
CA MET A 1 -26.75 40.16 -13.68
C MET A 1 -26.60 38.94 -12.78
N ALA A 2 -27.40 37.91 -13.00
CA ALA A 2 -27.38 36.71 -12.17
C ALA A 2 -26.13 35.87 -12.50
N ASN A 3 -25.38 35.46 -11.48
CA ASN A 3 -24.28 34.50 -11.62
C ASN A 3 -24.81 33.22 -12.29
N PRO A 4 -24.13 32.67 -13.30
CA PRO A 4 -24.46 31.34 -13.79
C PRO A 4 -24.20 30.35 -12.66
N LYS A 5 -25.27 29.74 -12.16
CA LYS A 5 -25.18 28.57 -11.28
C LYS A 5 -24.42 27.50 -12.06
N LEU A 6 -23.28 27.05 -11.55
CA LEU A 6 -22.62 25.84 -12.05
C LEU A 6 -23.63 24.69 -11.96
N GLY A 7 -24.17 24.27 -13.10
CA GLY A 7 -25.01 23.09 -13.21
C GLY A 7 -24.20 21.87 -12.79
N ARG A 8 -24.82 20.98 -12.01
CA ARG A 8 -24.29 19.65 -11.69
C ARG A 8 -23.95 18.97 -13.03
N SER A 9 -22.73 18.44 -13.18
CA SER A 9 -22.40 17.68 -14.39
C SER A 9 -23.40 16.52 -14.51
N PRO A 10 -24.03 16.30 -15.67
CA PRO A 10 -25.02 15.24 -15.84
C PRO A 10 -24.36 13.88 -15.56
N SER A 11 -25.06 13.01 -14.83
CA SER A 11 -24.60 11.65 -14.53
C SER A 11 -24.44 10.84 -15.81
N MET A 12 -23.68 9.74 -15.79
CA MET A 12 -23.58 8.88 -16.98
C MET A 12 -24.93 8.31 -17.38
N ARG A 13 -25.82 8.06 -16.43
CA ARG A 13 -27.22 7.69 -16.70
C ARG A 13 -27.91 8.78 -17.52
N ASP A 14 -27.89 10.04 -17.07
CA ASP A 14 -28.54 11.15 -17.76
C ASP A 14 -27.99 11.29 -19.19
N ARG A 15 -26.67 11.16 -19.37
CA ARG A 15 -26.03 11.22 -20.70
C ARG A 15 -26.49 10.08 -21.62
N VAL A 16 -26.62 8.87 -21.09
CA VAL A 16 -27.11 7.71 -21.85
C VAL A 16 -28.59 7.90 -22.20
N GLU A 17 -29.41 8.34 -21.26
CA GLU A 17 -30.85 8.60 -21.43
C GLU A 17 -31.13 9.73 -22.44
N ASP A 18 -30.38 10.84 -22.35
CA ASP A 18 -30.46 11.98 -23.26
C ASP A 18 -30.04 11.57 -24.69
N THR A 19 -28.95 10.79 -24.82
CA THR A 19 -28.50 10.34 -26.15
C THR A 19 -29.48 9.33 -26.74
N LEU A 20 -30.03 8.44 -25.92
CA LEU A 20 -31.05 7.48 -26.36
C LEU A 20 -32.32 8.17 -26.84
N SER A 21 -32.66 9.31 -26.26
CA SER A 21 -33.78 10.16 -26.72
C SER A 21 -33.45 10.88 -28.04
N ALA A 22 -32.21 11.34 -28.23
CA ALA A 22 -31.77 12.08 -29.41
C ALA A 22 -31.45 11.20 -30.64
N HIS A 23 -30.93 9.99 -30.44
CA HIS A 23 -30.41 9.08 -31.47
C HIS A 23 -30.98 7.66 -31.33
N ARG A 24 -32.32 7.60 -31.19
CA ARG A 24 -33.04 6.37 -30.83
C ARG A 24 -32.77 5.21 -31.78
N ASN A 25 -32.84 5.43 -33.10
CA ASN A 25 -32.77 4.36 -34.09
C ASN A 25 -31.37 3.73 -34.15
N GLU A 26 -30.33 4.56 -34.09
CA GLU A 26 -28.94 4.14 -34.13
C GLU A 26 -28.54 3.40 -32.86
N LEU A 27 -29.00 3.87 -31.70
CA LEU A 27 -28.73 3.21 -30.42
C LEU A 27 -29.51 1.90 -30.26
N VAL A 28 -30.77 1.84 -30.71
CA VAL A 28 -31.50 0.56 -30.80
C VAL A 28 -30.74 -0.42 -31.67
N ALA A 29 -30.26 0.01 -32.84
CA ALA A 29 -29.50 -0.85 -33.74
C ALA A 29 -28.22 -1.38 -33.08
N LEU A 30 -27.45 -0.50 -32.43
CA LEU A 30 -26.23 -0.87 -31.71
C LEU A 30 -26.49 -1.84 -30.55
N LEU A 31 -27.41 -1.47 -29.66
CA LEU A 31 -27.74 -2.30 -28.50
C LEU A 31 -28.35 -3.65 -28.92
N SER A 32 -29.13 -3.68 -30.00
CA SER A 32 -29.64 -4.94 -30.57
C SER A 32 -28.51 -5.82 -31.10
N ARG A 33 -27.46 -5.24 -31.68
CA ARG A 33 -26.28 -6.01 -32.10
C ARG A 33 -25.55 -6.60 -30.90
N TYR A 34 -25.39 -5.86 -29.80
CA TYR A 34 -24.84 -6.41 -28.56
C TYR A 34 -25.67 -7.57 -28.03
N VAL A 35 -26.99 -7.40 -27.95
CA VAL A 35 -27.92 -8.46 -27.49
C VAL A 35 -27.88 -9.68 -28.42
N ALA A 36 -27.72 -9.48 -29.73
CA ALA A 36 -27.63 -10.56 -30.71
C ALA A 36 -26.37 -11.44 -30.56
N GLN A 37 -25.32 -10.96 -29.89
CA GLN A 37 -24.15 -11.78 -29.54
C GLN A 37 -24.47 -12.81 -28.45
N GLY A 38 -25.63 -12.69 -27.80
CA GLY A 38 -26.11 -13.61 -26.78
C GLY A 38 -25.58 -13.30 -25.38
N LYS A 39 -25.92 -14.18 -24.44
CA LYS A 39 -25.52 -14.07 -23.04
C LYS A 39 -23.99 -14.11 -22.92
N GLY A 40 -23.37 -13.06 -22.36
CA GLY A 40 -21.92 -13.00 -22.26
C GLY A 40 -21.35 -11.66 -21.80
N ILE A 41 -20.03 -11.54 -21.91
CA ILE A 41 -19.26 -10.32 -21.59
C ILE A 41 -18.68 -9.76 -22.87
N LEU A 42 -18.93 -8.47 -23.11
CA LEU A 42 -18.29 -7.71 -24.20
C LEU A 42 -17.13 -6.90 -23.65
N GLN A 43 -16.00 -6.99 -24.36
CA GLN A 43 -14.79 -6.24 -24.06
C GLN A 43 -14.83 -4.84 -24.69
N PRO A 44 -14.03 -3.87 -24.22
CA PRO A 44 -14.05 -2.50 -24.73
C PRO A 44 -13.88 -2.38 -26.25
N HIS A 45 -12.97 -3.18 -26.83
CA HIS A 45 -12.75 -3.17 -28.28
C HIS A 45 -14.01 -3.61 -29.04
N THR A 46 -14.71 -4.64 -28.56
CA THR A 46 -15.98 -5.11 -29.16
C THR A 46 -17.06 -4.03 -29.10
N LEU A 47 -17.14 -3.27 -27.99
CA LEU A 47 -18.09 -2.15 -27.88
C LEU A 47 -17.81 -1.05 -28.90
N ILE A 48 -16.53 -0.78 -29.17
CA ILE A 48 -16.12 0.26 -30.13
C ILE A 48 -16.32 -0.24 -31.57
N ASP A 49 -15.89 -1.47 -31.90
CA ASP A 49 -16.01 -2.05 -33.23
C ASP A 49 -17.48 -2.09 -33.71
N GLU A 50 -18.39 -2.44 -32.80
CA GLU A 50 -19.82 -2.47 -33.08
C GLU A 50 -20.42 -1.08 -33.27
N LEU A 51 -19.93 -0.07 -32.55
CA LEU A 51 -20.30 1.32 -32.77
C LEU A 51 -19.87 1.77 -34.17
N GLU A 52 -18.63 1.49 -34.58
CA GLU A 52 -18.12 1.82 -35.92
C GLU A 52 -18.93 1.13 -37.04
N ASN A 53 -19.30 -0.13 -36.84
CA ASN A 53 -20.13 -0.90 -37.77
C ASN A 53 -21.55 -0.33 -37.94
N VAL A 54 -22.13 0.27 -36.89
CA VAL A 54 -23.43 0.96 -36.97
C VAL A 54 -23.29 2.32 -37.64
N VAL A 55 -22.15 3.00 -37.46
CA VAL A 55 -21.90 4.35 -37.99
C VAL A 55 -21.70 4.36 -39.52
N GLY A 56 -20.95 3.44 -40.13
CA GLY A 56 -20.83 3.37 -41.61
C GLY A 56 -20.47 4.70 -42.31
N ASP A 57 -20.80 4.85 -43.61
CA ASP A 57 -20.43 6.01 -44.47
C ASP A 57 -21.42 7.21 -44.44
N ASP A 58 -22.36 7.25 -43.49
CA ASP A 58 -23.44 8.25 -43.49
C ASP A 58 -23.11 9.47 -42.61
N LYS A 59 -23.14 10.69 -43.16
CA LYS A 59 -22.76 11.95 -42.48
C LYS A 59 -23.62 12.27 -41.24
N ALA A 60 -24.82 11.70 -41.12
CA ALA A 60 -25.64 11.82 -39.91
C ALA A 60 -25.09 11.00 -38.73
N ARG A 61 -24.30 9.95 -39.02
CA ARG A 61 -23.77 8.99 -38.06
C ARG A 61 -22.38 9.37 -37.52
N GLU A 62 -21.64 10.26 -38.21
CA GLU A 62 -20.44 10.93 -37.67
C GLU A 62 -20.74 11.72 -36.36
N LYS A 63 -21.98 12.21 -36.18
CA LYS A 63 -22.39 12.88 -34.94
C LYS A 63 -22.54 11.95 -33.74
N LEU A 64 -22.74 10.65 -33.96
CA LEU A 64 -22.78 9.64 -32.89
C LEU A 64 -21.37 9.23 -32.47
N SER A 65 -20.42 9.11 -33.42
CA SER A 65 -19.02 8.81 -33.11
C SER A 65 -18.30 9.94 -32.37
N ASP A 66 -18.73 11.19 -32.59
CA ASP A 66 -18.25 12.37 -31.86
C ASP A 66 -19.22 12.85 -30.76
N GLY A 67 -20.29 12.09 -30.52
CA GLY A 67 -21.34 12.44 -29.58
C GLY A 67 -21.07 12.01 -28.13
N PRO A 68 -21.91 12.47 -27.18
CA PRO A 68 -21.77 12.18 -25.75
C PRO A 68 -21.80 10.68 -25.44
N PHE A 69 -22.53 9.88 -26.22
CA PHE A 69 -22.58 8.43 -26.02
C PHE A 69 -21.32 7.68 -26.50
N SER A 70 -20.63 8.19 -27.52
CA SER A 70 -19.32 7.67 -27.89
C SER A 70 -18.30 7.88 -26.77
N GLU A 71 -18.35 9.02 -26.07
CA GLU A 71 -17.53 9.22 -24.86
C GLU A 71 -17.87 8.22 -23.74
N VAL A 72 -19.15 7.89 -23.57
CA VAL A 72 -19.59 6.85 -22.62
C VAL A 72 -19.01 5.49 -23.01
N LEU A 73 -19.10 5.08 -24.28
CA LEU A 73 -18.55 3.80 -24.73
C LEU A 73 -17.02 3.76 -24.70
N LYS A 74 -16.34 4.86 -25.04
CA LYS A 74 -14.87 4.97 -24.92
C LYS A 74 -14.39 4.86 -23.47
N SER A 75 -15.24 5.21 -22.51
CA SER A 75 -14.96 5.05 -21.07
C SER A 75 -15.49 3.76 -20.47
N ALA A 76 -16.26 2.95 -21.23
CA ALA A 76 -16.72 1.65 -20.80
C ALA A 76 -15.54 0.65 -20.69
N GLN A 77 -15.52 -0.13 -19.61
CA GLN A 77 -14.49 -1.13 -19.36
C GLN A 77 -14.98 -2.55 -19.68
N GLU A 78 -16.28 -2.78 -19.60
CA GLU A 78 -16.93 -4.01 -20.02
C GLU A 78 -18.45 -3.76 -20.13
N ALA A 79 -19.13 -4.61 -20.90
CA ALA A 79 -20.59 -4.71 -20.85
C ALA A 79 -21.02 -6.15 -20.64
N ILE A 80 -22.03 -6.34 -19.80
CA ILE A 80 -22.66 -7.63 -19.51
C ILE A 80 -23.97 -7.70 -20.29
N ILE A 81 -24.14 -8.78 -21.04
CA ILE A 81 -25.32 -9.02 -21.86
C ILE A 81 -26.15 -10.14 -21.23
N LEU A 82 -27.35 -9.79 -20.79
CA LEU A 82 -28.40 -10.73 -20.39
C LEU A 82 -29.66 -10.31 -21.13
N PRO A 83 -29.95 -10.85 -22.33
CA PRO A 83 -31.04 -10.41 -23.16
C PRO A 83 -32.37 -10.30 -22.38
N PRO A 84 -33.10 -9.17 -22.46
CA PRO A 84 -32.90 -8.01 -23.36
C PRO A 84 -32.06 -6.87 -22.76
N TYR A 85 -31.35 -7.10 -21.65
CA TYR A 85 -30.60 -6.09 -20.92
C TYR A 85 -29.11 -6.05 -21.31
N VAL A 86 -28.59 -4.81 -21.34
CA VAL A 86 -27.17 -4.49 -21.50
C VAL A 86 -26.74 -3.67 -20.29
N ALA A 87 -25.89 -4.22 -19.42
CA ALA A 87 -25.31 -3.49 -18.29
C ALA A 87 -23.87 -3.09 -18.58
N ILE A 88 -23.55 -1.80 -18.46
CA ILE A 88 -22.27 -1.22 -18.86
C ILE A 88 -21.54 -0.71 -17.61
N ALA A 89 -20.30 -1.14 -17.41
CA ALA A 89 -19.41 -0.57 -16.40
C ALA A 89 -18.59 0.56 -17.01
N ILE A 90 -18.86 1.79 -16.58
CA ILE A 90 -18.30 3.01 -17.14
C ILE A 90 -17.26 3.55 -16.16
N ARG A 91 -16.07 3.90 -16.67
CA ARG A 91 -14.98 4.47 -15.89
C ARG A 91 -14.58 5.84 -16.43
N PRO A 92 -15.32 6.91 -16.06
CA PRO A 92 -15.09 8.24 -16.62
C PRO A 92 -13.69 8.77 -16.34
N ARG A 93 -13.13 8.43 -15.17
CA ARG A 93 -11.80 8.83 -14.70
C ARG A 93 -11.19 7.77 -13.79
N PRO A 94 -9.86 7.76 -13.59
CA PRO A 94 -9.24 6.81 -12.68
C PRO A 94 -9.80 6.86 -11.26
N GLY A 95 -10.29 5.71 -10.78
CA GLY A 95 -10.87 5.54 -9.45
C GLY A 95 -12.36 5.89 -9.33
N VAL A 96 -13.02 6.27 -10.42
CA VAL A 96 -14.46 6.60 -10.44
C VAL A 96 -15.18 5.65 -11.39
N TRP A 97 -16.24 5.03 -10.89
CA TRP A 97 -17.06 4.06 -11.63
C TRP A 97 -18.53 4.45 -11.56
N GLU A 98 -19.23 4.22 -12.67
CA GLU A 98 -20.68 4.34 -12.77
C GLU A 98 -21.20 3.11 -13.53
N TYR A 99 -22.34 2.58 -13.10
CA TYR A 99 -22.94 1.38 -13.68
C TYR A 99 -24.32 1.73 -14.19
N VAL A 100 -24.59 1.35 -15.44
CA VAL A 100 -25.86 1.67 -16.11
C VAL A 100 -26.38 0.42 -16.79
N ARG A 101 -27.68 0.15 -16.66
CA ARG A 101 -28.40 -0.91 -17.36
C ARG A 101 -29.36 -0.31 -18.38
N VAL A 102 -29.38 -0.87 -19.59
CA VAL A 102 -30.31 -0.48 -20.65
C VAL A 102 -31.17 -1.68 -21.02
N ASN A 103 -32.49 -1.52 -21.03
CA ASN A 103 -33.41 -2.48 -21.64
C ASN A 103 -33.56 -2.13 -23.12
N VAL A 104 -33.14 -3.02 -24.03
CA VAL A 104 -33.14 -2.72 -25.47
C VAL A 104 -34.55 -2.66 -26.07
N HIS A 105 -35.53 -3.33 -25.46
CA HIS A 105 -36.91 -3.35 -25.95
C HIS A 105 -37.70 -2.13 -25.48
N GLU A 106 -37.61 -1.80 -24.20
CA GLU A 106 -38.32 -0.67 -23.59
C GLU A 106 -37.58 0.65 -23.75
N LEU A 107 -36.27 0.58 -24.05
CA LEU A 107 -35.36 1.72 -24.10
C LEU A 107 -35.32 2.52 -22.79
N SER A 108 -35.48 1.82 -21.67
CA SER A 108 -35.29 2.36 -20.34
C SER A 108 -33.82 2.28 -19.93
N VAL A 109 -33.37 3.31 -19.23
CA VAL A 109 -32.00 3.44 -18.71
C VAL A 109 -32.07 3.53 -17.20
N GLU A 110 -31.40 2.63 -16.52
CA GLU A 110 -31.36 2.55 -15.06
C GLU A 110 -29.92 2.69 -14.57
N GLN A 111 -29.72 3.44 -13.49
CA GLN A 111 -28.44 3.46 -12.79
C GLN A 111 -28.41 2.30 -11.80
N LEU A 112 -27.33 1.54 -11.81
CA LEU A 112 -27.11 0.45 -10.87
C LEU A 112 -26.11 0.87 -9.79
N ASP A 113 -26.27 0.32 -8.59
CA ASP A 113 -25.19 0.28 -7.61
C ASP A 113 -24.18 -0.85 -7.91
N VAL A 114 -23.12 -0.95 -7.11
CA VAL A 114 -22.07 -1.96 -7.28
C VAL A 114 -22.63 -3.37 -7.09
N SER A 115 -23.43 -3.60 -6.05
CA SER A 115 -23.99 -4.93 -5.73
C SER A 115 -24.98 -5.39 -6.80
N GLU A 116 -25.84 -4.49 -7.29
CA GLU A 116 -26.77 -4.75 -8.40
C GLU A 116 -26.04 -5.11 -9.70
N TYR A 117 -24.97 -4.38 -10.03
CA TYR A 117 -24.14 -4.70 -11.20
C TYR A 117 -23.44 -6.06 -11.07
N LEU A 118 -22.89 -6.37 -9.88
CA LEU A 118 -22.23 -7.65 -9.64
C LEU A 118 -23.21 -8.82 -9.67
N ARG A 119 -24.41 -8.69 -9.08
CA ARG A 119 -25.48 -9.70 -9.21
C ARG A 119 -25.88 -9.94 -10.65
N PHE A 120 -25.95 -8.87 -11.45
CA PHE A 120 -26.20 -8.98 -12.89
C PHE A 120 -25.07 -9.74 -13.61
N LYS A 121 -23.81 -9.55 -13.20
CA LYS A 121 -22.66 -10.29 -13.71
C LYS A 121 -22.64 -11.76 -13.27
N GLU A 122 -23.01 -12.06 -12.03
CA GLU A 122 -23.09 -13.42 -11.48
C GLU A 122 -24.12 -14.28 -12.20
N ALA A 123 -25.23 -13.69 -12.64
CA ALA A 123 -26.24 -14.37 -13.45
C ALA A 123 -25.68 -14.90 -14.79
N LEU A 124 -24.49 -14.50 -15.23
CA LEU A 124 -23.78 -15.12 -16.36
C LEU A 124 -23.37 -16.57 -16.09
N ALA A 125 -23.04 -16.92 -14.85
CA ALA A 125 -22.47 -18.22 -14.47
C ALA A 125 -23.54 -19.30 -14.20
N ASP A 126 -24.81 -19.05 -14.50
CA ASP A 126 -25.95 -19.96 -14.28
C ASP A 126 -26.05 -20.48 -12.84
N VAL A 127 -25.68 -19.64 -11.84
CA VAL A 127 -25.83 -19.97 -10.42
C VAL A 127 -27.33 -20.00 -10.10
N ARG A 128 -27.86 -21.19 -9.83
CA ARG A 128 -29.30 -21.47 -9.71
C ARG A 128 -29.94 -21.08 -8.38
N GLU A 129 -29.18 -20.56 -7.43
CA GLU A 129 -29.69 -20.26 -6.09
C GLU A 129 -29.73 -18.75 -5.86
N ASP A 130 -30.95 -18.21 -5.84
CA ASP A 130 -31.29 -16.88 -5.34
C ASP A 130 -31.09 -16.86 -3.81
N ASN A 131 -29.84 -16.97 -3.38
CA ASN A 131 -29.51 -16.92 -1.96
C ASN A 131 -29.42 -15.45 -1.53
N HIS A 132 -30.47 -14.98 -0.86
CA HIS A 132 -30.53 -13.62 -0.33
C HIS A 132 -29.46 -13.29 0.73
N PHE A 133 -28.68 -14.29 1.19
CA PHE A 133 -27.63 -14.14 2.21
C PHE A 133 -26.23 -14.45 1.69
N LEU A 134 -25.97 -14.18 0.41
CA LEU A 134 -24.60 -14.23 -0.14
C LEU A 134 -23.69 -13.24 0.62
N LEU A 135 -22.45 -13.66 0.88
CA LEU A 135 -21.45 -12.85 1.57
C LEU A 135 -21.00 -11.69 0.68
N GLU A 136 -21.38 -10.47 1.03
CA GLU A 136 -20.84 -9.24 0.44
C GLU A 136 -19.69 -8.71 1.31
N LEU A 137 -18.50 -8.58 0.72
CA LEU A 137 -17.33 -8.02 1.39
C LEU A 137 -17.26 -6.50 1.16
N ASP A 138 -17.73 -5.72 2.13
CA ASP A 138 -17.68 -4.26 2.10
C ASP A 138 -16.65 -3.70 3.11
N PHE A 139 -15.56 -3.14 2.59
CA PHE A 139 -14.51 -2.48 3.37
C PHE A 139 -14.71 -0.96 3.50
N GLU A 140 -15.71 -0.36 2.86
CA GLU A 140 -15.92 1.09 2.91
C GLU A 140 -16.20 1.60 4.33
N PRO A 141 -17.10 0.98 5.13
CA PRO A 141 -17.39 1.42 6.50
C PRO A 141 -16.16 1.37 7.42
N PHE A 142 -15.31 0.35 7.25
CA PHE A 142 -14.10 0.16 8.06
C PHE A 142 -13.03 1.24 7.80
N ASN A 143 -13.11 1.94 6.67
CA ASN A 143 -12.17 2.98 6.26
C ASN A 143 -12.74 4.40 6.38
N ALA A 144 -13.92 4.58 7.00
CA ALA A 144 -14.59 5.88 7.07
C ALA A 144 -13.84 6.92 7.93
N SER A 145 -13.04 6.47 8.89
CA SER A 145 -12.20 7.34 9.73
C SER A 145 -10.96 7.85 9.01
N PHE A 146 -10.56 7.23 7.89
CA PHE A 146 -9.41 7.65 7.12
C PHE A 146 -9.80 8.69 6.07
N PRO A 147 -9.07 9.82 5.99
CA PRO A 147 -9.37 10.82 5.00
C PRO A 147 -9.07 10.27 3.60
N ARG A 148 -9.94 10.53 2.62
CA ARG A 148 -9.78 10.05 1.23
C ARG A 148 -9.49 11.21 0.27
N PRO A 149 -8.45 11.14 -0.57
CA PRO A 149 -8.21 12.15 -1.59
C PRO A 149 -9.19 11.97 -2.77
N ASN A 150 -9.87 13.07 -3.16
CA ASN A 150 -10.88 13.04 -4.23
C ASN A 150 -10.32 13.36 -5.63
N ARG A 151 -9.01 13.58 -5.76
CA ARG A 151 -8.35 13.89 -7.03
C ARG A 151 -7.56 12.69 -7.52
N SER A 152 -7.81 12.23 -8.74
CA SER A 152 -7.08 11.11 -9.36
C SER A 152 -5.56 11.35 -9.42
N SER A 153 -5.11 12.60 -9.52
CA SER A 153 -3.68 12.97 -9.51
C SER A 153 -2.98 12.67 -8.17
N SER A 154 -3.73 12.43 -7.10
CA SER A 154 -3.18 12.11 -5.78
C SER A 154 -2.99 10.60 -5.56
N ILE A 155 -3.45 9.76 -6.49
CA ILE A 155 -3.26 8.30 -6.42
C ILE A 155 -1.76 8.00 -6.42
N GLY A 156 -1.32 7.15 -5.47
CA GLY A 156 0.09 6.84 -5.26
C GLY A 156 0.84 7.80 -4.32
N ASN A 157 0.24 8.93 -3.92
CA ASN A 157 0.85 9.94 -3.04
C ASN A 157 0.22 9.97 -1.63
N GLY A 158 -0.15 8.81 -1.10
CA GLY A 158 -0.89 8.68 0.15
C GLY A 158 -0.18 9.27 1.37
N VAL A 159 1.14 9.09 1.47
CA VAL A 159 1.95 9.61 2.59
C VAL A 159 1.89 11.14 2.68
N GLN A 160 1.96 11.84 1.55
CA GLN A 160 1.86 13.30 1.53
C GLN A 160 0.48 13.78 2.03
N PHE A 161 -0.57 13.03 1.71
CA PHE A 161 -1.92 13.34 2.16
C PHE A 161 -2.09 13.06 3.66
N LEU A 162 -1.52 11.95 4.15
CA LEU A 162 -1.50 11.62 5.57
C LEU A 162 -0.71 12.67 6.37
N ASN A 163 0.45 13.11 5.88
CA ASN A 163 1.25 14.16 6.51
C ASN A 163 0.47 15.47 6.64
N ARG A 164 -0.27 15.87 5.59
CA ARG A 164 -1.16 17.04 5.64
C ARG A 164 -2.29 16.88 6.67
N HIS A 165 -2.87 15.69 6.74
CA HIS A 165 -3.92 15.40 7.70
C HIS A 165 -3.41 15.45 9.15
N LEU A 166 -2.27 14.79 9.43
CA LEU A 166 -1.64 14.76 10.75
C LEU A 166 -1.21 16.17 11.19
N SER A 167 -0.52 16.92 10.33
CA SER A 167 -0.13 18.31 10.60
C SER A 167 -1.35 19.20 10.89
N SER A 168 -2.42 19.10 10.08
CA SER A 168 -3.64 19.86 10.33
C SER A 168 -4.34 19.46 11.64
N ASN A 169 -4.27 18.21 12.06
CA ASN A 169 -4.86 17.75 13.32
C ASN A 169 -4.05 18.27 14.52
N MET A 170 -2.72 18.12 14.45
CA MET A 170 -1.75 18.64 15.42
C MET A 170 -1.88 20.15 15.63
N PHE A 171 -2.13 20.91 14.56
CA PHE A 171 -2.33 22.35 14.66
C PHE A 171 -3.65 22.74 15.35
N ARG A 172 -4.73 21.96 15.14
CA ARG A 172 -6.06 22.28 15.67
C ARG A 172 -6.26 21.85 17.12
N ASN A 173 -5.66 20.73 17.52
CA ASN A 173 -5.84 20.15 18.84
C ASN A 173 -4.49 19.88 19.52
N LYS A 174 -4.17 20.64 20.57
CA LYS A 174 -2.91 20.46 21.31
C LYS A 174 -2.78 19.09 21.97
N ASP A 175 -3.89 18.46 22.35
CA ASP A 175 -3.88 17.11 22.94
C ASP A 175 -3.43 16.05 21.91
N SER A 176 -3.49 16.36 20.61
CA SER A 176 -3.01 15.47 19.56
C SER A 176 -1.48 15.45 19.39
N LEU A 177 -0.74 16.27 20.15
CA LEU A 177 0.72 16.18 20.28
C LEU A 177 1.14 15.14 21.33
N GLU A 178 0.26 14.77 22.26
CA GLU A 178 0.57 13.80 23.32
C GLU A 178 0.97 12.41 22.76
N PRO A 179 0.33 11.88 21.70
CA PRO A 179 0.79 10.67 21.03
C PRO A 179 2.24 10.76 20.51
N LEU A 180 2.67 11.92 20.00
CA LEU A 180 4.05 12.11 19.53
C LEU A 180 5.04 12.07 20.69
N LEU A 181 4.71 12.71 21.82
CA LEU A 181 5.52 12.63 23.03
C LEU A 181 5.61 11.19 23.55
N ASN A 182 4.48 10.49 23.65
CA ASN A 182 4.44 9.11 24.11
C ASN A 182 5.20 8.17 23.19
N PHE A 183 5.11 8.38 21.87
CA PHE A 183 5.89 7.65 20.87
C PHE A 183 7.40 7.82 21.12
N LEU A 184 7.89 9.06 21.24
CA LEU A 184 9.31 9.33 21.47
C LEU A 184 9.82 8.80 22.82
N ARG A 185 8.97 8.76 23.86
CA ARG A 185 9.32 8.22 25.19
C ARG A 185 9.31 6.70 25.26
N ALA A 186 8.40 6.06 24.54
CA ALA A 186 8.27 4.61 24.50
C ALA A 186 9.37 3.97 23.64
N HIS A 187 10.05 4.76 22.80
CA HIS A 187 11.01 4.28 21.83
C HIS A 187 12.25 3.67 22.48
N LYS A 188 12.46 2.37 22.22
CA LYS A 188 13.55 1.58 22.80
C LYS A 188 14.08 0.60 21.77
N TYR A 189 15.39 0.37 21.80
CA TYR A 189 16.02 -0.69 21.02
C TYR A 189 16.86 -1.59 21.93
N LYS A 190 16.58 -2.90 21.93
CA LYS A 190 17.24 -3.89 22.80
C LYS A 190 17.37 -3.44 24.27
N GLY A 191 16.29 -2.87 24.81
CA GLY A 191 16.21 -2.39 26.20
C GLY A 191 16.85 -1.02 26.46
N HIS A 192 17.56 -0.43 25.50
CA HIS A 192 18.13 0.91 25.61
C HIS A 192 17.11 1.95 25.14
N ALA A 193 16.90 2.99 25.95
CA ALA A 193 16.02 4.10 25.60
C ALA A 193 16.64 4.95 24.48
N LEU A 194 15.79 5.40 23.56
CA LEU A 194 16.13 6.32 22.48
C LEU A 194 15.27 7.57 22.59
N MET A 195 15.74 8.67 22.01
CA MET A 195 15.04 9.96 21.96
C MET A 195 14.79 10.59 23.33
N LEU A 196 13.71 10.23 24.04
CA LEU A 196 13.29 10.87 25.30
C LEU A 196 13.25 9.86 26.45
N ASN A 197 13.72 10.25 27.62
CA ASN A 197 13.58 9.46 28.85
C ASN A 197 12.43 9.92 29.76
N ASP A 198 12.26 9.22 30.88
CA ASP A 198 11.16 9.43 31.83
C ASP A 198 11.17 10.78 32.55
N ARG A 199 12.22 11.61 32.37
CA ARG A 199 12.25 12.98 32.88
C ARG A 199 11.23 13.84 32.14
N ILE A 200 10.93 13.58 30.87
CA ILE A 200 10.01 14.41 30.08
C ILE A 200 8.63 13.74 30.07
N GLN A 201 7.69 14.28 30.83
CA GLN A 201 6.37 13.66 31.06
C GLN A 201 5.20 14.45 30.45
N SER A 202 5.46 15.62 29.88
CA SER A 202 4.42 16.47 29.30
C SER A 202 5.00 17.39 28.22
N ILE A 203 4.16 17.86 27.31
CA ILE A 203 4.55 18.79 26.23
C ILE A 203 5.21 20.08 26.76
N PRO A 204 4.70 20.77 27.81
CA PRO A 204 5.37 21.96 28.33
C PRO A 204 6.79 21.67 28.85
N ARG A 205 7.00 20.49 29.45
CA ARG A 205 8.32 20.07 29.93
C ARG A 205 9.26 19.74 28.77
N LEU A 206 8.75 19.14 27.71
CA LEU A 206 9.50 18.89 26.48
C LEU A 206 9.96 20.22 25.84
N GLN A 207 9.06 21.20 25.72
CA GLN A 207 9.41 22.53 25.17
C GLN A 207 10.50 23.23 25.99
N ALA A 208 10.38 23.22 27.32
CA ALA A 208 11.39 23.81 28.20
C ALA A 208 12.74 23.07 28.12
N ALA A 209 12.73 21.74 27.99
CA ALA A 209 13.94 20.94 27.83
C ALA A 209 14.62 21.20 26.48
N LEU A 210 13.84 21.30 25.39
CA LEU A 210 14.35 21.60 24.04
C LEU A 210 15.02 22.98 23.99
N ALA A 211 14.39 24.01 24.55
CA ALA A 211 14.99 25.35 24.61
C ALA A 211 16.32 25.36 25.40
N LYS A 212 16.38 24.63 26.52
CA LYS A 212 17.61 24.50 27.31
C LYS A 212 18.72 23.74 26.56
N ALA A 213 18.35 22.70 25.81
CA ALA A 213 19.29 21.93 25.00
C ALA A 213 19.82 22.77 23.84
N GLU A 214 18.97 23.56 23.17
CA GLU A 214 19.37 24.50 22.13
C GLU A 214 20.39 25.53 22.65
N ASP A 215 20.12 26.20 23.76
CA ASP A 215 21.03 27.18 24.39
C ASP A 215 22.40 26.59 24.76
N HIS A 216 22.42 25.28 25.07
CA HIS A 216 23.63 24.56 25.40
C HIS A 216 24.42 24.17 24.14
N LEU A 217 23.75 23.54 23.17
CA LEU A 217 24.35 23.09 21.92
C LEU A 217 24.87 24.25 21.06
N ALA A 218 24.20 25.41 21.09
CA ALA A 218 24.63 26.60 20.36
C ALA A 218 26.00 27.15 20.80
N LYS A 219 26.52 26.72 21.95
CA LYS A 219 27.85 27.12 22.47
C LYS A 219 28.97 26.15 22.05
N LEU A 220 28.61 24.97 21.55
CA LEU A 220 29.55 23.95 21.12
C LEU A 220 29.98 24.17 19.67
N SER A 221 31.08 23.52 19.27
CA SER A 221 31.44 23.43 17.86
C SER A 221 30.42 22.59 17.10
N SER A 222 30.09 22.97 15.87
CA SER A 222 29.10 22.25 15.03
C SER A 222 29.46 20.79 14.77
N ASP A 223 30.76 20.47 14.73
CA ASP A 223 31.33 19.13 14.52
C ASP A 223 31.59 18.37 15.83
N ALA A 224 31.27 18.95 16.99
CA ALA A 224 31.44 18.28 18.28
C ALA A 224 30.64 16.96 18.29
N PRO A 225 31.26 15.80 18.57
CA PRO A 225 30.60 14.51 18.58
C PRO A 225 29.64 14.39 19.78
N TYR A 226 28.56 13.62 19.60
CA TYR A 226 27.52 13.43 20.62
C TYR A 226 28.07 13.02 22.00
N SER A 227 29.13 12.22 22.03
CA SER A 227 29.77 11.76 23.26
C SER A 227 30.28 12.88 24.18
N GLU A 228 30.58 14.06 23.65
CA GLU A 228 31.09 15.19 24.44
C GLU A 228 30.02 15.85 25.31
N PHE A 229 28.76 15.82 24.87
CA PHE A 229 27.64 16.50 25.53
C PHE A 229 26.50 15.53 25.91
N GLU A 230 26.72 14.22 25.76
CA GLU A 230 25.75 13.16 26.07
C GLU A 230 25.22 13.23 27.50
N TYR A 231 26.12 13.38 28.50
CA TYR A 231 25.72 13.40 29.90
C TYR A 231 24.82 14.60 30.24
N GLU A 232 25.11 15.76 29.63
CA GLU A 232 24.33 16.98 29.84
C GLU A 232 22.94 16.86 29.20
N LEU A 233 22.87 16.35 27.96
CA LEU A 233 21.59 16.09 27.28
C LEU A 233 20.74 15.04 28.01
N GLN A 234 21.35 13.95 28.48
CA GLN A 234 20.65 12.93 29.24
C GLN A 234 20.07 13.49 30.55
N GLY A 235 20.81 14.39 31.20
CA GLY A 235 20.34 15.16 32.36
C GLY A 235 19.12 16.05 32.07
N MET A 236 19.00 16.55 30.84
CA MET A 236 17.84 17.32 30.36
C MET A 236 16.66 16.44 29.91
N GLY A 237 16.91 15.15 29.68
CA GLY A 237 15.88 14.17 29.31
C GLY A 237 16.01 13.59 27.91
N PHE A 238 17.10 13.89 27.20
CA PHE A 238 17.36 13.44 25.84
C PHE A 238 18.37 12.28 25.83
N GLU A 239 17.92 11.12 25.36
CA GLU A 239 18.78 9.95 25.11
C GLU A 239 19.38 10.03 23.70
N ARG A 240 20.16 9.01 23.29
CA ARG A 240 20.74 8.94 21.94
C ARG A 240 19.66 8.86 20.83
N GLY A 241 20.04 9.23 19.61
CA GLY A 241 19.18 9.12 18.41
C GLY A 241 18.80 10.45 17.75
N TRP A 242 19.31 11.58 18.25
CA TRP A 242 19.04 12.92 17.69
C TRP A 242 20.02 13.36 16.60
N GLY A 243 21.22 12.78 16.60
CA GLY A 243 22.33 13.17 15.72
C GLY A 243 23.67 12.63 16.21
N ASP A 244 24.64 12.50 15.33
CA ASP A 244 26.05 12.15 15.65
C ASP A 244 26.89 13.36 16.06
N THR A 245 26.54 14.57 15.60
CA THR A 245 27.21 15.83 15.93
C THR A 245 26.26 16.85 16.55
N ALA A 246 26.80 17.86 17.23
CA ALA A 246 26.02 18.97 17.78
C ALA A 246 25.11 19.64 16.73
N ALA A 247 25.60 19.81 15.50
CA ALA A 247 24.80 20.38 14.41
C ALA A 247 23.58 19.52 14.04
N HIS A 248 23.76 18.20 13.87
CA HIS A 248 22.65 17.32 13.51
C HIS A 248 21.63 17.17 14.65
N VAL A 249 22.10 17.12 15.90
CA VAL A 249 21.23 17.10 17.08
C VAL A 249 20.37 18.37 17.12
N LEU A 250 21.00 19.54 16.95
CA LEU A 250 20.32 20.82 16.94
C LEU A 250 19.27 20.90 15.82
N GLU A 251 19.62 20.47 14.61
CA GLU A 251 18.71 20.43 13.47
C GLU A 251 17.47 19.56 13.74
N THR A 252 17.66 18.36 14.32
CA THR A 252 16.54 17.47 14.67
C THR A 252 15.68 18.04 15.81
N MET A 253 16.30 18.71 16.79
CA MET A 253 15.57 19.37 17.89
C MET A 253 14.76 20.57 17.39
N HIS A 254 15.30 21.35 16.43
CA HIS A 254 14.58 22.45 15.78
C HIS A 254 13.35 21.96 15.03
N LEU A 255 13.46 20.86 14.27
CA LEU A 255 12.29 20.25 13.61
C LEU A 255 11.19 19.89 14.62
N LEU A 256 11.55 19.35 15.79
CA LEU A 256 10.57 19.05 16.83
C LEU A 256 9.97 20.31 17.45
N LEU A 257 10.79 21.33 17.72
CA LEU A 257 10.31 22.64 18.20
C LEU A 257 9.31 23.26 17.22
N ASP A 258 9.62 23.23 15.93
CA ASP A 258 8.74 23.73 14.87
C ASP A 258 7.42 22.96 14.83
N ILE A 259 7.46 21.62 14.97
CA ILE A 259 6.23 20.81 15.07
C ILE A 259 5.41 21.20 16.31
N LEU A 260 6.04 21.45 17.45
CA LEU A 260 5.33 21.82 18.69
C LEU A 260 4.73 23.23 18.63
N GLN A 261 5.27 24.12 17.80
CA GLN A 261 4.79 25.50 17.64
C GLN A 261 3.79 25.64 16.48
N ALA A 262 4.14 25.14 15.30
CA ALA A 262 3.38 25.26 14.06
C ALA A 262 3.65 24.04 13.15
N PRO A 263 2.94 22.91 13.36
CA PRO A 263 3.13 21.70 12.55
C PRO A 263 2.92 21.94 11.06
N ASP A 264 3.93 21.65 10.25
CA ASP A 264 3.87 21.64 8.79
C ASP A 264 4.09 20.22 8.24
N PRO A 265 3.45 19.82 7.12
CA PRO A 265 3.58 18.46 6.58
C PRO A 265 5.01 18.08 6.21
N SER A 266 5.82 19.01 5.69
CA SER A 266 7.21 18.75 5.27
C SER A 266 8.14 18.61 6.48
N ILE A 267 7.93 19.42 7.52
CA ILE A 267 8.67 19.34 8.78
C ILE A 267 8.36 18.02 9.49
N LEU A 268 7.07 17.65 9.55
CA LEU A 268 6.64 16.37 10.15
C LEU A 268 7.23 15.17 9.43
N GLU A 269 7.20 15.17 8.09
CA GLU A 269 7.81 14.12 7.27
C GLU A 269 9.32 14.00 7.51
N THR A 270 10.02 15.14 7.54
CA THR A 270 11.46 15.19 7.77
C THR A 270 11.82 14.69 9.17
N PHE A 271 11.08 15.12 10.20
CA PHE A 271 11.31 14.69 11.57
C PHE A 271 11.05 13.19 11.73
N LEU A 272 9.87 12.69 11.36
CA LEU A 272 9.53 11.27 11.49
C LEU A 272 10.46 10.38 10.65
N GLY A 273 10.90 10.85 9.48
CA GLY A 273 11.89 10.16 8.66
C GLY A 273 13.29 10.10 9.28
N ARG A 274 13.62 11.03 10.18
CA ARG A 274 14.90 11.06 10.90
C ARG A 274 14.90 10.22 12.17
N VAL A 275 13.74 10.04 12.82
CA VAL A 275 13.64 9.21 14.03
C VAL A 275 14.17 7.79 13.71
N PRO A 276 15.17 7.30 14.47
CA PRO A 276 15.80 6.02 14.17
C PRO A 276 14.89 4.86 14.59
N MET A 277 14.05 4.38 13.66
CA MET A 277 13.04 3.34 13.95
C MET A 277 13.39 1.96 13.39
N VAL A 278 14.07 1.91 12.25
CA VAL A 278 14.18 0.68 11.44
C VAL A 278 15.60 0.12 11.55
N PHE A 279 15.77 -0.96 12.32
CA PHE A 279 17.05 -1.65 12.52
C PHE A 279 16.97 -3.12 12.08
N ASN A 280 15.85 -3.78 12.36
CA ASN A 280 15.56 -5.15 12.01
C ASN A 280 14.44 -5.19 10.96
N VAL A 281 14.75 -5.62 9.74
CA VAL A 281 13.78 -5.71 8.64
C VAL A 281 13.57 -7.16 8.23
N VAL A 282 12.32 -7.55 8.05
CA VAL A 282 11.95 -8.89 7.54
C VAL A 282 11.23 -8.71 6.21
N ILE A 283 11.64 -9.47 5.20
CA ILE A 283 11.06 -9.45 3.86
C ILE A 283 10.56 -10.85 3.51
N LEU A 284 9.27 -11.01 3.23
CA LEU A 284 8.65 -12.30 2.97
C LEU A 284 8.56 -12.54 1.46
N SER A 285 9.10 -13.67 0.99
CA SER A 285 8.97 -14.16 -0.38
C SER A 285 8.94 -15.70 -0.40
N PRO A 286 7.84 -16.36 0.02
CA PRO A 286 7.82 -17.80 0.28
C PRO A 286 7.97 -18.68 -0.96
N HIS A 287 7.21 -18.43 -2.03
CA HIS A 287 7.22 -19.27 -3.23
C HIS A 287 8.51 -19.16 -4.07
N GLY A 288 8.62 -20.09 -5.02
CA GLY A 288 9.72 -20.12 -5.99
C GLY A 288 11.04 -20.65 -5.40
N TYR A 289 12.06 -20.64 -6.23
CA TYR A 289 13.44 -20.90 -5.83
C TYR A 289 14.13 -19.56 -5.56
N PHE A 290 14.17 -19.15 -4.30
CA PHE A 290 14.86 -17.92 -3.91
C PHE A 290 16.32 -18.21 -3.57
N GLY A 291 17.24 -17.60 -4.31
CA GLY A 291 18.69 -17.76 -4.16
C GLY A 291 19.46 -16.80 -5.06
N GLN A 292 20.78 -16.77 -4.94
CA GLN A 292 21.63 -15.79 -5.64
C GLN A 292 22.23 -16.31 -6.95
N ALA A 293 22.27 -17.63 -7.14
CA ALA A 293 22.87 -18.27 -8.31
C ALA A 293 22.05 -19.49 -8.72
N ASN A 294 22.02 -19.77 -10.03
CA ASN A 294 21.36 -20.95 -10.63
C ASN A 294 19.84 -21.06 -10.38
N VAL A 295 19.16 -19.96 -10.03
CA VAL A 295 17.70 -19.97 -9.76
C VAL A 295 16.86 -19.26 -10.81
N LEU A 296 17.42 -18.28 -11.54
CA LEU A 296 16.66 -17.50 -12.53
C LEU A 296 16.21 -18.40 -13.69
N GLY A 297 14.92 -18.32 -14.02
CA GLY A 297 14.30 -19.16 -15.05
C GLY A 297 13.70 -20.48 -14.52
N LEU A 298 13.89 -20.80 -13.23
CA LEU A 298 13.16 -21.88 -12.58
C LEU A 298 11.67 -21.51 -12.38
N PRO A 299 10.78 -22.50 -12.23
CA PRO A 299 9.36 -22.25 -12.00
C PRO A 299 9.11 -21.31 -10.81
N ASP A 300 8.27 -20.31 -11.06
CA ASP A 300 7.92 -19.25 -10.11
C ASP A 300 9.11 -18.40 -9.62
N THR A 301 10.24 -18.43 -10.33
CA THR A 301 11.43 -17.61 -10.05
C THR A 301 11.72 -16.64 -11.21
N GLY A 302 11.62 -15.34 -10.93
CA GLY A 302 11.87 -14.31 -11.94
C GLY A 302 12.22 -12.96 -11.34
N GLY A 303 11.63 -11.88 -11.89
CA GLY A 303 11.95 -10.50 -11.53
C GLY A 303 11.82 -10.17 -10.04
N GLN A 304 10.94 -10.86 -9.30
CA GLN A 304 10.79 -10.69 -7.84
C GLN A 304 12.08 -10.99 -7.07
N VAL A 305 12.83 -12.02 -7.45
CA VAL A 305 14.09 -12.36 -6.76
C VAL A 305 15.14 -11.28 -7.01
N VAL A 306 15.25 -10.81 -8.25
CA VAL A 306 16.18 -9.73 -8.62
C VAL A 306 15.80 -8.44 -7.89
N TYR A 307 14.51 -8.08 -7.90
CA TYR A 307 13.97 -6.91 -7.22
C TYR A 307 14.34 -6.90 -5.73
N ILE A 308 14.09 -8.00 -5.01
CA ILE A 308 14.38 -8.07 -3.57
C ILE A 308 15.89 -8.04 -3.30
N LEU A 309 16.72 -8.75 -4.09
CA LEU A 309 18.17 -8.75 -3.91
C LEU A 309 18.80 -7.36 -4.14
N ASP A 310 18.28 -6.59 -5.09
CA ASP A 310 18.73 -5.20 -5.30
C ASP A 310 18.19 -4.26 -4.22
N GLN A 311 16.93 -4.43 -3.82
CA GLN A 311 16.28 -3.66 -2.75
C GLN A 311 17.06 -3.75 -1.44
N VAL A 312 17.44 -4.95 -0.99
CA VAL A 312 18.12 -5.11 0.30
C VAL A 312 19.51 -4.50 0.34
N ARG A 313 20.23 -4.46 -0.79
CA ARG A 313 21.53 -3.79 -0.88
C ARG A 313 21.40 -2.28 -0.70
N ALA A 314 20.40 -1.69 -1.36
CA ALA A 314 20.12 -0.26 -1.20
C ALA A 314 19.62 0.04 0.22
N LEU A 315 18.74 -0.80 0.75
CA LEU A 315 18.14 -0.64 2.07
C LEU A 315 19.18 -0.75 3.19
N GLU A 316 20.09 -1.73 3.13
CA GLU A 316 21.17 -1.88 4.13
C GLU A 316 22.06 -0.63 4.17
N ASN A 317 22.47 -0.11 3.00
CA ASN A 317 23.28 1.10 2.93
C ASN A 317 22.57 2.32 3.53
N GLU A 318 21.29 2.51 3.24
CA GLU A 318 20.49 3.60 3.80
C GLU A 318 20.29 3.45 5.31
N MET A 319 20.04 2.22 5.79
CA MET A 319 19.94 1.93 7.23
C MET A 319 21.25 2.27 7.96
N LEU A 320 22.39 1.81 7.44
CA LEU A 320 23.71 2.11 8.01
C LEU A 320 23.97 3.63 8.04
N LEU A 321 23.65 4.34 6.96
CA LEU A 321 23.80 5.79 6.88
C LEU A 321 22.94 6.50 7.94
N ARG A 322 21.67 6.11 8.09
CA ARG A 322 20.76 6.72 9.07
C ARG A 322 21.17 6.44 10.50
N ILE A 323 21.51 5.19 10.81
CA ILE A 323 21.99 4.79 12.14
C ILE A 323 23.20 5.63 12.53
N LYS A 324 24.19 5.71 11.64
CA LYS A 324 25.39 6.52 11.85
C LYS A 324 25.05 7.99 12.07
N ARG A 325 24.24 8.60 11.19
CA ARG A 325 23.85 10.01 11.29
C ARG A 325 23.11 10.35 12.58
N GLN A 326 22.43 9.38 13.19
CA GLN A 326 21.75 9.57 14.47
C GLN A 326 22.62 9.28 15.71
N GLY A 327 23.93 9.08 15.52
CA GLY A 327 24.88 8.85 16.61
C GLY A 327 24.71 7.50 17.29
N LEU A 328 24.18 6.50 16.57
CA LEU A 328 23.92 5.18 17.08
C LEU A 328 24.97 4.18 16.57
N ASP A 329 25.35 3.25 17.44
CA ASP A 329 26.23 2.12 17.12
C ASP A 329 25.41 0.82 17.11
N ILE A 330 24.37 0.79 16.27
CA ILE A 330 23.48 -0.36 16.12
C ILE A 330 23.82 -1.06 14.82
N THR A 331 24.05 -2.37 14.89
CA THR A 331 24.18 -3.19 13.69
C THR A 331 22.79 -3.52 13.14
N PRO A 332 22.41 -3.05 11.94
CA PRO A 332 21.12 -3.42 11.35
C PRO A 332 21.10 -4.92 11.00
N ARG A 333 19.92 -5.46 10.74
CA ARG A 333 19.74 -6.84 10.28
C ARG A 333 18.58 -6.90 9.30
N ILE A 334 18.81 -7.48 8.13
CA ILE A 334 17.76 -7.71 7.13
C ILE A 334 17.65 -9.21 6.88
N LEU A 335 16.44 -9.76 7.05
CA LEU A 335 16.14 -11.16 6.79
C LEU A 335 15.17 -11.28 5.61
N ILE A 336 15.64 -11.86 4.49
CA ILE A 336 14.76 -12.31 3.42
C ILE A 336 14.29 -13.71 3.76
N VAL A 337 13.03 -13.84 4.17
CA VAL A 337 12.45 -15.12 4.59
C VAL A 337 11.73 -15.78 3.42
N THR A 338 12.15 -17.00 3.12
CA THR A 338 11.66 -17.79 2.00
C THR A 338 11.61 -19.27 2.35
N ARG A 339 11.04 -20.09 1.47
CA ARG A 339 10.90 -21.52 1.74
C ARG A 339 12.25 -22.25 1.63
N LEU A 340 12.53 -23.13 2.59
CA LEU A 340 13.58 -24.13 2.49
C LEU A 340 13.10 -25.32 1.64
N ILE A 341 13.84 -25.65 0.59
CA ILE A 341 13.54 -26.75 -0.34
C ILE A 341 14.68 -27.78 -0.24
N PRO A 342 14.55 -28.82 0.60
CA PRO A 342 15.59 -29.82 0.84
C PRO A 342 16.12 -30.51 -0.41
N ASP A 343 15.22 -30.82 -1.36
CA ASP A 343 15.57 -31.60 -2.56
C ASP A 343 16.02 -30.70 -3.74
N ALA A 344 16.19 -29.39 -3.53
CA ALA A 344 16.67 -28.47 -4.56
C ALA A 344 18.16 -28.74 -4.86
N LYS A 345 18.43 -29.39 -5.99
CA LYS A 345 19.79 -29.68 -6.46
C LYS A 345 20.32 -28.52 -7.30
N GLY A 346 21.62 -28.23 -7.17
CA GLY A 346 22.31 -27.19 -7.96
C GLY A 346 22.07 -25.75 -7.51
N THR A 347 21.30 -25.55 -6.44
CA THR A 347 21.00 -24.24 -5.84
C THR A 347 21.32 -24.27 -4.34
N SER A 348 21.32 -23.10 -3.69
CA SER A 348 21.43 -22.96 -2.23
C SER A 348 20.08 -23.00 -1.51
N CYS A 349 18.97 -23.35 -2.19
CA CYS A 349 17.63 -23.32 -1.61
C CYS A 349 17.40 -24.34 -0.47
N ASN A 350 18.34 -25.27 -0.27
CA ASN A 350 18.38 -26.22 0.84
C ASN A 350 19.19 -25.71 2.06
N GLN A 351 19.82 -24.53 1.97
CA GLN A 351 20.62 -23.94 3.04
C GLN A 351 19.74 -23.00 3.88
N ARG A 352 19.65 -23.27 5.19
CA ARG A 352 18.81 -22.47 6.12
C ARG A 352 19.20 -20.99 6.12
N LEU A 353 20.48 -20.66 6.13
CA LEU A 353 20.94 -19.28 6.20
C LEU A 353 22.00 -19.03 5.14
N GLU A 354 21.81 -17.98 4.34
CA GLU A 354 22.74 -17.58 3.27
C GLU A 354 22.93 -16.06 3.29
N ARG A 355 24.18 -15.59 3.38
CA ARG A 355 24.47 -14.15 3.31
C ARG A 355 24.27 -13.62 1.89
N VAL A 356 23.62 -12.46 1.76
CA VAL A 356 23.47 -11.79 0.46
C VAL A 356 24.80 -11.15 0.04
N SER A 357 25.16 -11.34 -1.23
CA SER A 357 26.39 -10.83 -1.82
C SER A 357 26.30 -9.31 -1.99
N GLY A 358 27.37 -8.61 -1.59
CA GLY A 358 27.40 -7.15 -1.57
C GLY A 358 26.73 -6.53 -0.35
N THR A 359 26.50 -7.31 0.71
CA THR A 359 25.93 -6.86 1.99
C THR A 359 26.71 -7.43 3.17
N GLU A 360 26.67 -6.76 4.31
CA GLU A 360 27.30 -7.21 5.55
C GLU A 360 26.31 -7.84 6.53
N HIS A 361 25.07 -7.35 6.55
CA HIS A 361 24.07 -7.67 7.58
C HIS A 361 22.77 -8.25 7.01
N THR A 362 22.73 -8.53 5.71
CA THR A 362 21.56 -9.09 5.04
C THR A 362 21.72 -10.59 4.78
N HIS A 363 20.70 -11.36 5.18
CA HIS A 363 20.69 -12.81 5.05
C HIS A 363 19.37 -13.31 4.49
N ILE A 364 19.43 -14.37 3.68
CA ILE A 364 18.28 -15.18 3.30
C ILE A 364 18.09 -16.24 4.38
N LEU A 365 16.93 -16.22 5.04
CA LEU A 365 16.50 -17.21 6.02
C LEU A 365 15.48 -18.14 5.37
N ARG A 366 15.78 -19.44 5.36
CA ARG A 366 14.93 -20.45 4.74
C ARG A 366 14.27 -21.32 5.79
N VAL A 367 12.94 -21.31 5.79
CA VAL A 367 12.12 -22.09 6.71
C VAL A 367 11.36 -23.17 5.92
N PRO A 368 11.34 -24.44 6.35
CA PRO A 368 10.65 -25.49 5.60
C PRO A 368 9.13 -25.36 5.73
N PHE A 369 8.41 -25.74 4.67
CA PHE A 369 6.99 -26.04 4.81
C PHE A 369 6.81 -27.38 5.51
N ARG A 370 5.73 -27.50 6.30
CA ARG A 370 5.39 -28.72 7.04
C ARG A 370 3.93 -29.09 6.81
N SER A 371 3.68 -30.38 6.94
CA SER A 371 2.35 -30.99 7.02
C SER A 371 2.31 -31.90 8.25
N GLU A 372 1.17 -32.53 8.51
CA GLU A 372 1.04 -33.56 9.55
C GLU A 372 2.05 -34.72 9.39
N HIS A 373 2.51 -34.97 8.16
CA HIS A 373 3.50 -36.01 7.83
C HIS A 373 4.96 -35.52 7.86
N GLY A 374 5.21 -34.28 8.29
CA GLY A 374 6.54 -33.68 8.40
C GLY A 374 6.88 -32.70 7.27
N VAL A 375 8.19 -32.46 7.06
CA VAL A 375 8.73 -31.44 6.15
C VAL A 375 8.47 -31.78 4.68
N LEU A 376 7.93 -30.82 3.94
CA LEU A 376 7.70 -30.92 2.49
C LEU A 376 8.98 -30.63 1.71
N ARG A 377 9.54 -31.69 1.12
CA ARG A 377 10.90 -31.67 0.55
C ARG A 377 11.01 -31.13 -0.87
N LYS A 378 9.96 -31.27 -1.67
CA LYS A 378 9.90 -30.90 -3.09
C LYS A 378 9.33 -29.49 -3.28
N TRP A 379 9.68 -28.86 -4.40
CA TRP A 379 9.05 -27.61 -4.83
C TRP A 379 7.53 -27.78 -5.00
N ILE A 380 6.80 -26.69 -4.72
CA ILE A 380 5.35 -26.59 -4.83
C ILE A 380 5.09 -25.29 -5.60
N SER A 381 4.16 -25.32 -6.55
CA SER A 381 3.79 -24.12 -7.30
C SER A 381 3.17 -23.08 -6.38
N ARG A 382 3.38 -21.80 -6.68
CA ARG A 382 2.74 -20.66 -5.99
C ARG A 382 1.20 -20.75 -5.96
N PHE A 383 0.59 -21.53 -6.86
CA PHE A 383 -0.86 -21.76 -6.86
C PHE A 383 -1.30 -22.78 -5.80
N ASP A 384 -0.39 -23.59 -5.26
CA ASP A 384 -0.67 -24.71 -4.37
C ASP A 384 -0.07 -24.52 -2.96
N VAL A 385 0.56 -23.36 -2.67
CA VAL A 385 1.23 -23.12 -1.37
C VAL A 385 0.25 -22.83 -0.22
N TRP A 386 -1.00 -22.46 -0.53
CA TRP A 386 -1.98 -21.93 0.42
C TRP A 386 -2.19 -22.77 1.69
N PRO A 387 -2.31 -24.11 1.62
CA PRO A 387 -2.56 -24.93 2.81
C PRO A 387 -1.43 -24.88 3.84
N PHE A 388 -0.24 -24.40 3.47
CA PHE A 388 0.95 -24.45 4.32
C PHE A 388 1.29 -23.09 4.95
N LEU A 389 0.66 -21.99 4.52
CA LEU A 389 1.11 -20.64 4.85
C LEU A 389 0.89 -20.27 6.32
N GLU A 390 -0.16 -20.78 6.97
CA GLU A 390 -0.42 -20.50 8.38
C GLU A 390 0.63 -21.17 9.29
N THR A 391 0.84 -22.49 9.13
CA THR A 391 1.91 -23.20 9.85
C THR A 391 3.29 -22.63 9.53
N TYR A 392 3.50 -22.22 8.27
CA TYR A 392 4.74 -21.56 7.89
C TYR A 392 4.94 -20.22 8.61
N ALA A 393 3.89 -19.41 8.77
CA ALA A 393 3.98 -18.15 9.52
C ALA A 393 4.34 -18.39 11.00
N GLU A 394 3.80 -19.43 11.62
CA GLU A 394 4.15 -19.86 12.98
C GLU A 394 5.62 -20.25 13.12
N ASP A 395 6.11 -21.08 12.20
CA ASP A 395 7.51 -21.51 12.17
C ASP A 395 8.45 -20.32 11.90
N VAL A 396 8.10 -19.47 10.93
CA VAL A 396 8.84 -18.26 10.58
C VAL A 396 8.93 -17.29 11.75
N ALA A 397 7.85 -17.10 12.52
CA ALA A 397 7.86 -16.22 13.68
C ALA A 397 8.95 -16.63 14.69
N SER A 398 9.08 -17.94 14.94
CA SER A 398 10.06 -18.50 15.86
C SER A 398 11.49 -18.34 15.33
N GLU A 399 11.69 -18.62 14.04
CA GLU A 399 13.00 -18.52 13.38
C GLU A 399 13.49 -17.05 13.28
N ILE A 400 12.59 -16.11 12.98
CA ILE A 400 12.87 -14.67 13.00
C ILE A 400 13.31 -14.23 14.40
N ALA A 401 12.54 -14.60 15.44
CA ALA A 401 12.85 -14.20 16.81
C ALA A 401 14.22 -14.72 17.26
N ALA A 402 14.57 -15.95 16.85
CA ALA A 402 15.88 -16.54 17.12
C ALA A 402 17.02 -15.80 16.40
N GLU A 403 16.86 -15.48 15.11
CA GLU A 403 17.89 -14.81 14.30
C GLU A 403 18.07 -13.33 14.64
N LEU A 404 16.99 -12.62 14.97
CA LEU A 404 17.04 -11.20 15.34
C LEU A 404 17.37 -10.98 16.82
N GLN A 405 17.20 -12.01 17.66
CA GLN A 405 17.22 -11.89 19.13
C GLN A 405 16.26 -10.80 19.62
N GLY A 406 15.08 -10.72 18.98
CA GLY A 406 14.10 -9.66 19.17
C GLY A 406 13.00 -9.71 18.13
N ILE A 407 12.14 -8.69 18.12
CA ILE A 407 11.11 -8.51 17.10
C ILE A 407 11.66 -7.66 15.94
N PRO A 408 11.10 -7.81 14.72
CA PRO A 408 11.39 -6.90 13.63
C PRO A 408 10.77 -5.53 13.88
N ASP A 409 11.38 -4.49 13.31
CA ASP A 409 10.84 -3.13 13.32
C ASP A 409 9.93 -2.89 12.10
N PHE A 410 10.15 -3.64 11.03
CA PHE A 410 9.40 -3.52 9.78
C PHE A 410 9.31 -4.84 9.02
N ILE A 411 8.13 -5.16 8.49
CA ILE A 411 7.86 -6.39 7.73
C ILE A 411 7.35 -6.04 6.34
N ILE A 412 7.99 -6.55 5.29
CA ILE A 412 7.61 -6.32 3.89
C ILE A 412 7.09 -7.63 3.28
N GLY A 413 5.81 -7.67 2.92
CA GLY A 413 5.23 -8.76 2.14
C GLY A 413 5.52 -8.62 0.65
N ASN A 414 5.82 -9.73 -0.05
CA ASN A 414 5.94 -9.75 -1.51
C ASN A 414 5.06 -10.84 -2.10
N TYR A 415 4.31 -10.47 -3.14
CA TYR A 415 3.29 -11.31 -3.76
C TYR A 415 2.19 -11.76 -2.79
N SER A 416 1.23 -12.54 -3.27
CA SER A 416 0.04 -12.90 -2.50
C SER A 416 0.35 -13.77 -1.27
N ASP A 417 1.22 -14.76 -1.40
CA ASP A 417 1.64 -15.66 -0.31
C ASP A 417 2.52 -14.94 0.72
N GLY A 418 3.48 -14.12 0.25
CA GLY A 418 4.31 -13.31 1.15
C GLY A 418 3.52 -12.22 1.86
N ASN A 419 2.54 -11.60 1.20
CA ASN A 419 1.63 -10.63 1.84
C ASN A 419 0.76 -11.29 2.92
N LEU A 420 0.23 -12.48 2.66
CA LEU A 420 -0.57 -13.20 3.65
C LEU A 420 0.27 -13.54 4.90
N VAL A 421 1.47 -14.10 4.71
CA VAL A 421 2.39 -14.41 5.81
C VAL A 421 2.82 -13.13 6.54
N ALA A 422 3.12 -12.05 5.82
CA ALA A 422 3.46 -10.76 6.40
C ALA A 422 2.33 -10.20 7.27
N SER A 423 1.07 -10.27 6.82
CA SER A 423 -0.08 -9.81 7.61
C SER A 423 -0.30 -10.63 8.88
N LEU A 424 -0.12 -11.96 8.82
CA LEU A 424 -0.17 -12.82 10.01
C LEU A 424 0.94 -12.48 11.02
N LEU A 425 2.17 -12.29 10.53
CA LEU A 425 3.32 -11.95 11.38
C LEU A 425 3.21 -10.55 11.98
N ALA A 426 2.80 -9.56 11.19
CA ALA A 426 2.62 -8.18 11.64
C ALA A 426 1.58 -8.09 12.74
N TYR A 427 0.44 -8.78 12.58
CA TYR A 427 -0.59 -8.89 13.62
C TYR A 427 -0.05 -9.56 14.88
N LYS A 428 0.63 -10.69 14.75
CA LYS A 428 1.15 -11.48 15.87
C LYS A 428 2.25 -10.75 16.67
N MET A 429 3.13 -10.03 15.97
CA MET A 429 4.30 -9.37 16.56
C MET A 429 4.06 -7.89 16.90
N GLY A 430 2.96 -7.30 16.43
CA GLY A 430 2.66 -5.87 16.64
C GLY A 430 3.60 -4.95 15.87
N VAL A 431 3.90 -5.28 14.61
CA VAL A 431 4.93 -4.62 13.79
C VAL A 431 4.31 -3.95 12.57
N THR A 432 4.91 -2.84 12.12
CA THR A 432 4.51 -2.14 10.89
C THR A 432 4.69 -3.04 9.67
N GLN A 433 3.66 -3.11 8.82
CA GLN A 433 3.64 -3.82 7.53
C GLN A 433 3.70 -2.85 6.36
#